data_AF-A0A7I4XU62-F1
#
_entry.id   AF-A0A7I4XU62-F1
#
_cell.length_a   1.000
_cell.length_b   1.000
_cell.length_c   1.000
_cell.angle_alpha   90.00
_cell.angle_beta   90.00
_cell.angle_gamma   90.00
#
_symmetry.space_group_name_H-M   'P 1'
#
loop_
_entity.id
_entity.type
_entity.pdbx_description
1 polymer ?
#
loop_
_entity_poly.entity_id
_entity_poly.type
_entity_poly.pdbx_seq_one_letter_code
_entity_poly.pdbx_strand_id
1 'polypeptide(L)'
;MAFSYANLISNGRAAQLTCVMIQIFVLYSNSDYIGSGTFILATALCLYNFYVLAKRWVNSIDGRFDMRQMVREKDTQLKLMYAAEVFTPFIVGLLVYSMVMFPGKSGNFMWTCACCVQITAALMLILAEVYEVFIKGY
;
A
#
# COMPACT_ATOMS: atom_id res chain seq x y z
N MET A 1 14.08 -17.03 16.70
CA MET A 1 13.65 -15.62 16.76
C MET A 1 12.15 -15.60 16.98
N ALA A 2 11.67 -14.98 18.06
CA ALA A 2 10.23 -14.83 18.29
C ALA A 2 9.66 -13.81 17.28
N PHE A 3 8.55 -14.16 16.63
CA PHE A 3 7.84 -13.25 15.73
C PHE A 3 7.31 -12.05 16.52
N SER A 4 7.73 -10.83 16.12
CA SER A 4 7.21 -9.58 16.68
C SER A 4 6.32 -8.90 15.65
N TYR A 5 5.02 -8.85 15.93
CA TYR A 5 4.03 -8.19 15.09
C TYR A 5 4.39 -6.73 14.82
N ALA A 6 4.81 -5.99 15.85
CA ALA A 6 5.19 -4.59 15.71
C ALA A 6 6.35 -4.38 14.72
N ASN A 7 7.34 -5.28 14.74
CA ASN A 7 8.46 -5.23 13.80
C ASN A 7 8.03 -5.59 12.38
N LEU A 8 7.14 -6.57 12.21
CA LEU A 8 6.56 -6.92 10.91
C LEU A 8 5.83 -5.71 10.30
N ILE A 9 4.95 -5.07 11.07
CA ILE A 9 4.18 -3.92 10.60
C ILE A 9 5.10 -2.75 10.24
N SER A 10 6.03 -2.39 11.13
CA SER A 10 6.93 -1.25 10.89
C SER A 10 7.81 -1.46 9.67
N ASN A 11 8.47 -2.63 9.57
CA ASN A 11 9.34 -2.94 8.43
C ASN A 11 8.55 -3.12 7.13
N GLY A 12 7.36 -3.73 7.20
CA GLY A 12 6.49 -3.90 6.03
C GLY A 12 5.98 -2.57 5.48
N ARG A 13 5.62 -1.61 6.35
CA ARG A 13 5.24 -0.25 5.93
C ARG A 13 6.42 0.53 5.39
N ALA A 14 7.60 0.42 6.01
CA ALA A 14 8.83 1.02 5.50
C ALA A 14 9.17 0.50 4.09
N ALA A 15 9.09 -0.82 3.88
CA ALA A 15 9.31 -1.43 2.57
C ALA A 15 8.32 -0.92 1.52
N GLN A 16 7.04 -0.79 1.87
CA GLN A 16 6.03 -0.21 0.97
C GLN A 16 6.34 1.24 0.64
N LEU A 17 6.70 2.07 1.63
CA LEU A 17 7.10 3.47 1.42
C LEU A 17 8.28 3.60 0.47
N THR A 18 9.32 2.79 0.66
CA THR A 18 10.48 2.77 -0.24
C THR A 18 10.06 2.38 -1.67
N CYS A 19 9.20 1.38 -1.83
CA CYS A 19 8.71 0.97 -3.14
C CYS A 19 7.89 2.08 -3.82
N VAL A 20 7.02 2.76 -3.08
CA VAL A 20 6.23 3.88 -3.62
C VAL A 20 7.13 5.06 -4.00
N MET A 21 8.20 5.34 -3.25
CA MET A 21 9.18 6.35 -3.68
C MET A 21 9.90 5.97 -4.97
N ILE A 22 10.28 4.69 -5.13
CA ILE A 22 10.85 4.19 -6.39
C ILE A 22 9.83 4.33 -7.52
N GLN A 23 8.56 3.99 -7.31
CA GLN A 23 7.49 4.16 -8.30
C GLN A 23 7.37 5.62 -8.77
N ILE A 24 7.34 6.58 -7.84
CA ILE A 24 7.27 8.02 -8.17
C ILE A 24 8.49 8.44 -9.00
N PHE A 25 9.69 8.01 -8.62
CA PHE A 25 10.92 8.29 -9.37
C PHE A 25 10.91 7.68 -10.78
N VAL A 26 10.44 6.44 -10.91
CA VAL A 26 10.35 5.75 -12.20
C VAL A 26 9.30 6.40 -13.11
N LEU A 27 8.15 6.81 -12.56
CA LEU A 27 7.14 7.59 -13.28
C LEU A 27 7.69 8.90 -13.81
N TYR A 28 8.44 9.64 -12.99
CA TYR A 28 9.02 10.92 -13.38
C TYR A 28 10.12 10.74 -14.43
N SER A 29 11.03 9.80 -14.24
CA SER A 29 12.13 9.54 -15.19
C SER A 29 11.68 8.97 -16.53
N ASN A 30 10.46 8.44 -16.63
CA ASN A 30 9.89 7.86 -17.84
C ASN A 30 8.59 8.57 -18.27
N SER A 31 8.39 9.83 -17.86
CA SER A 31 7.15 10.59 -18.11
C SER A 31 6.84 10.72 -19.60
N ASP A 32 7.87 10.77 -20.44
CA ASP A 32 7.74 10.96 -21.89
C ASP A 32 7.08 9.77 -22.60
N TYR A 33 7.01 8.60 -21.94
CA TYR A 33 6.53 7.36 -22.55
C TYR A 33 5.08 6.99 -22.25
N ILE A 34 4.44 7.58 -21.22
CA ILE A 34 3.17 7.08 -20.66
C ILE A 34 1.96 7.98 -20.92
N GLY A 35 2.18 9.13 -21.58
CA GLY A 35 1.15 10.13 -21.85
C GLY A 35 0.79 10.95 -20.60
N SER A 36 0.42 12.22 -20.81
CA SER A 36 0.20 13.19 -19.73
C SER A 36 -0.93 12.78 -18.77
N GLY A 37 -2.04 12.23 -19.29
CA GLY A 37 -3.16 11.78 -18.47
C GLY A 37 -2.78 10.63 -17.51
N THR A 38 -2.15 9.58 -18.04
CA THR A 38 -1.67 8.45 -17.23
C THR A 38 -0.61 8.88 -16.24
N PHE A 39 0.32 9.76 -16.65
CA PHE A 39 1.35 10.30 -15.75
C PHE A 39 0.72 11.03 -14.55
N ILE A 40 -0.22 11.95 -14.79
CA ILE A 40 -0.87 12.72 -13.73
C ILE A 40 -1.65 11.79 -12.79
N LEU A 41 -2.46 10.89 -13.34
CA LEU A 41 -3.28 9.97 -12.54
C LEU A 41 -2.43 8.98 -11.73
N ALA A 42 -1.45 8.34 -12.36
CA ALA A 42 -0.57 7.39 -11.68
C ALA A 42 0.28 8.07 -10.60
N THR A 43 0.78 9.28 -10.86
CA THR A 43 1.53 10.07 -9.88
C THR A 43 0.65 10.48 -8.71
N ALA A 44 -0.59 10.95 -8.96
CA ALA A 44 -1.54 11.30 -7.91
C ALA A 44 -1.88 10.09 -7.02
N LEU A 45 -2.11 8.91 -7.63
CA LEU A 45 -2.36 7.67 -6.89
C LEU A 45 -1.15 7.23 -6.08
N CYS A 46 0.07 7.31 -6.64
CA CYS A 46 1.30 7.00 -5.90
C CYS A 46 1.51 7.95 -4.72
N LEU A 47 1.30 9.25 -4.90
CA LEU A 47 1.40 10.25 -3.83
C LEU A 47 0.33 10.05 -2.75
N TYR A 48 -0.89 9.72 -3.13
CA TYR A 48 -1.95 9.37 -2.19
C TYR A 48 -1.58 8.11 -1.39
N ASN A 49 -1.07 7.07 -2.06
CA ASN A 49 -0.60 5.85 -1.39
C ASN A 49 0.56 6.14 -0.43
N PHE A 50 1.52 6.98 -0.86
CA PHE A 50 2.63 7.44 -0.04
C PHE A 50 2.13 8.16 1.22
N TYR A 51 1.18 9.09 1.07
CA TYR A 51 0.60 9.82 2.20
C TYR A 51 -0.07 8.87 3.20
N VAL A 52 -0.91 7.95 2.74
CA VAL A 52 -1.60 6.97 3.60
C VAL A 52 -0.59 6.11 4.36
N LEU A 53 0.42 5.59 3.66
CA LEU A 53 1.46 4.77 4.27
C LEU A 53 2.32 5.56 5.25
N ALA A 54 2.71 6.79 4.92
CA ALA A 54 3.56 7.64 5.75
C ALA A 54 2.82 8.05 7.03
N LYS A 55 1.56 8.47 6.93
CA LYS A 55 0.70 8.76 8.07
C LYS A 55 0.60 7.56 9.01
N ARG A 56 0.38 6.36 8.49
CA ARG A 56 0.26 5.13 9.29
C ARG A 56 1.59 4.68 9.88
N TRP A 57 2.71 4.91 9.19
CA TRP A 57 4.04 4.56 9.68
C TRP A 57 4.51 5.52 10.79
N VAL A 58 4.44 6.84 10.57
CA VAL A 58 4.86 7.87 11.53
C VAL A 58 4.04 7.80 12.82
N ASN A 59 2.71 7.68 12.70
CA ASN A 59 1.83 7.63 13.87
C ASN A 59 1.70 6.21 14.47
N SER A 60 2.44 5.22 13.95
CA SER A 60 2.40 3.83 14.41
C SER A 60 0.97 3.27 14.56
N ILE A 61 0.10 3.60 13.60
CA ILE A 61 -1.34 3.27 13.66
C ILE A 61 -1.52 1.75 13.68
N ASP A 62 -2.22 1.21 14.68
CA ASP A 62 -2.47 -0.23 14.79
C ASP A 62 -3.63 -0.65 13.87
N GLY A 63 -3.33 -1.38 12.79
CA GLY A 63 -4.35 -1.85 11.86
C GLY A 63 -5.30 -2.89 12.44
N ARG A 64 -4.96 -3.52 13.59
CA ARG A 64 -5.89 -4.41 14.31
C ARG A 64 -7.10 -3.65 14.83
N PHE A 65 -6.91 -2.39 15.25
CA PHE A 65 -8.01 -1.54 15.67
C PHE A 65 -8.98 -1.32 14.52
N ASP A 66 -8.47 -0.88 13.37
CA ASP A 66 -9.28 -0.63 12.18
C ASP A 66 -10.01 -1.91 11.73
N MET A 67 -9.33 -3.06 11.69
CA MET A 67 -9.94 -4.36 11.37
C MET A 67 -11.07 -4.75 12.33
N ARG A 68 -10.92 -4.53 13.64
CA ARG A 68 -12.00 -4.79 14.60
C ARG A 68 -13.18 -3.85 14.41
N GLN A 69 -12.92 -2.57 14.16
CA GLN A 69 -13.97 -1.58 13.91
C GLN A 69 -14.74 -1.89 12.61
N MET A 70 -14.08 -2.42 11.58
CA MET A 70 -14.76 -2.88 10.37
C MET A 70 -15.80 -3.98 10.64
N VAL A 71 -15.54 -4.85 11.61
CA VAL A 71 -16.47 -5.94 11.97
C VAL A 71 -17.56 -5.44 12.91
N ARG A 72 -17.19 -4.59 13.87
CA ARG A 72 -18.06 -4.18 14.99
C ARG A 72 -18.98 -3.02 14.66
N GLU A 73 -18.55 -2.06 13.83
CA GLU A 73 -19.36 -0.87 13.59
C GLU A 73 -20.58 -1.15 12.74
N LYS A 74 -21.70 -0.60 13.21
CA LYS A 74 -23.02 -0.72 12.56
C LYS A 74 -23.22 0.33 11.47
N ASP A 75 -22.55 1.48 11.60
CA ASP A 75 -22.60 2.54 10.60
C ASP A 75 -21.74 2.15 9.40
N THR A 76 -22.39 1.98 8.25
CA THR A 76 -21.76 1.62 6.98
C THR A 76 -20.70 2.62 6.55
N GLN A 77 -20.89 3.92 6.79
CA GLN A 77 -19.94 4.95 6.40
C GLN A 77 -18.64 4.85 7.21
N LEU A 78 -18.76 4.71 8.53
CA LEU A 78 -17.60 4.51 9.41
C LEU A 78 -16.88 3.20 9.09
N LYS A 79 -17.63 2.12 8.85
CA LYS A 79 -17.09 0.83 8.43
C LYS A 79 -16.28 0.92 7.14
N LEU A 80 -16.77 1.67 6.16
CA LEU A 80 -16.06 1.91 4.90
C LEU A 80 -14.76 2.70 5.12
N MET A 81 -14.75 3.67 6.04
CA MET A 81 -13.54 4.45 6.37
C MET A 81 -12.44 3.56 6.97
N TYR A 82 -12.78 2.68 7.91
CA TYR A 82 -11.82 1.72 8.47
C TYR A 82 -11.34 0.72 7.41
N ALA A 83 -12.23 0.27 6.53
CA ALA A 83 -11.87 -0.59 5.40
C ALA A 83 -10.90 0.12 4.44
N ALA A 84 -11.18 1.37 4.11
CA ALA A 84 -10.33 2.15 3.25
C ALA A 84 -8.92 2.28 3.85
N GLU A 85 -8.78 2.64 5.12
CA GLU A 85 -7.45 2.78 5.76
C GLU A 85 -6.63 1.49 5.69
N VAL A 86 -7.25 0.31 5.84
CA VAL A 86 -6.59 -1.00 5.78
C VAL A 86 -6.26 -1.45 4.35
N PHE A 87 -7.22 -1.38 3.43
CA PHE A 87 -7.10 -1.97 2.10
C PHE A 87 -6.52 -1.02 1.05
N THR A 88 -6.48 0.30 1.31
CA THR A 88 -5.99 1.30 0.34
C THR A 88 -4.62 0.97 -0.24
N PRO A 89 -3.58 0.63 0.55
CA PRO A 89 -2.28 0.35 -0.03
C PRO A 89 -2.28 -0.81 -1.03
N PHE A 90 -3.11 -1.83 -0.77
CA PHE A 90 -3.26 -2.97 -1.67
C PHE A 90 -4.03 -2.60 -2.95
N ILE A 91 -5.18 -1.95 -2.81
CA ILE A 91 -6.04 -1.57 -3.95
C ILE A 91 -5.32 -0.56 -4.86
N VAL A 92 -4.74 0.49 -4.28
CA VAL A 92 -4.03 1.51 -5.05
C VAL A 92 -2.78 0.92 -5.71
N GLY A 93 -2.06 0.02 -5.02
CA GLY A 93 -0.95 -0.72 -5.60
C GLY A 93 -1.31 -1.50 -6.86
N LEU A 94 -2.43 -2.25 -6.82
CA LEU A 94 -2.94 -2.99 -7.98
C LEU A 94 -3.39 -2.07 -9.11
N LEU A 95 -4.09 -0.98 -8.80
CA LEU A 95 -4.52 -0.01 -9.79
C LEU A 95 -3.33 0.59 -10.52
N VAL A 96 -2.35 1.12 -9.79
CA VAL A 96 -1.14 1.72 -10.34
C VAL A 96 -0.37 0.73 -11.20
N TYR A 97 -0.21 -0.51 -10.73
CA TYR A 97 0.43 -1.59 -11.51
C TYR A 97 -0.27 -1.84 -12.85
N SER A 98 -1.61 -1.85 -12.87
CA SER A 98 -2.40 -2.10 -14.09
C SER A 98 -2.41 -0.95 -15.09
N MET A 99 -2.22 0.29 -14.64
CA MET A 99 -2.35 1.50 -15.46
C MET A 99 -1.07 1.86 -16.23
N VAL A 100 0.09 1.45 -15.74
CA VAL A 100 1.38 1.94 -16.21
C VAL A 100 2.17 0.79 -16.85
N MET A 101 2.51 0.97 -18.12
CA MET A 101 3.39 0.07 -18.85
C MET A 101 4.44 0.89 -19.58
N PHE A 102 5.71 0.67 -19.26
CA PHE A 102 6.81 1.36 -19.92
C PHE A 102 7.31 0.56 -21.13
N PRO A 103 7.62 1.22 -22.26
CA PRO A 103 8.19 0.56 -23.44
C PRO A 103 9.65 0.11 -23.22
N GLY A 104 10.38 0.77 -22.32
CA GLY A 104 11.76 0.44 -21.98
C GLY A 104 11.88 -0.74 -21.01
N LYS A 105 12.78 -1.69 -21.31
CA LYS A 105 12.99 -2.92 -20.50
C LYS A 105 13.42 -2.62 -19.05
N SER A 106 14.26 -1.61 -18.82
CA SER A 106 14.77 -1.26 -17.48
C SER A 106 13.72 -0.57 -16.61
N GLY A 107 13.05 0.45 -17.15
CA GLY A 107 11.97 1.17 -16.45
C GLY A 107 10.81 0.25 -16.10
N ASN A 108 10.41 -0.63 -17.03
CA ASN A 108 9.35 -1.60 -16.79
C ASN A 108 9.76 -2.63 -15.72
N PHE A 109 11.00 -3.12 -15.74
CA PHE A 109 11.49 -4.05 -14.71
C PHE A 109 11.48 -3.42 -13.31
N MET A 110 12.03 -2.22 -13.15
CA MET A 110 12.04 -1.52 -11.86
C MET A 110 10.62 -1.22 -11.36
N TRP A 111 9.75 -0.79 -12.27
CA TRP A 111 8.33 -0.56 -11.97
C TRP A 111 7.63 -1.83 -11.47
N THR A 112 7.71 -2.91 -12.25
CA THR A 112 7.10 -4.19 -11.90
C THR A 112 7.63 -4.71 -10.57
N CYS A 113 8.93 -4.68 -10.33
CA CYS A 113 9.50 -5.10 -9.05
C CYS A 113 8.98 -4.27 -7.88
N ALA A 114 8.98 -2.93 -8.00
CA ALA A 114 8.50 -2.05 -6.95
C ALA A 114 7.01 -2.27 -6.66
N CYS A 115 6.17 -2.40 -7.69
CA CYS A 115 4.75 -2.76 -7.55
C CYS A 115 4.56 -4.12 -6.89
N CYS A 116 5.23 -5.17 -7.35
CA CYS A 116 5.09 -6.50 -6.79
C CYS A 116 5.46 -6.51 -5.29
N VAL A 117 6.61 -5.93 -4.91
CA VAL A 117 7.04 -5.89 -3.51
C VAL A 117 6.06 -5.08 -2.66
N GLN A 118 5.58 -3.93 -3.15
CA GLN A 118 4.60 -3.10 -2.45
C GLN A 118 3.28 -3.85 -2.23
N ILE A 119 2.75 -4.49 -3.27
CA ILE A 119 1.49 -5.25 -3.22
C ILE A 119 1.62 -6.47 -2.30
N THR A 120 2.72 -7.23 -2.41
CA THR A 120 2.94 -8.41 -1.54
C THR A 120 3.12 -8.00 -0.10
N ALA A 121 3.83 -6.90 0.16
CA ALA A 121 3.96 -6.37 1.52
C ALA A 121 2.59 -5.92 2.06
N ALA A 122 1.78 -5.22 1.28
CA ALA A 122 0.43 -4.81 1.68
C ALA A 122 -0.44 -6.04 2.02
N LEU A 123 -0.41 -7.07 1.18
CA LEU A 123 -1.16 -8.31 1.40
C LEU A 123 -0.67 -9.04 2.66
N MET A 124 0.65 -9.12 2.89
CA MET A 124 1.20 -9.73 4.10
C MET A 124 0.76 -9.01 5.38
N LEU A 125 0.71 -7.67 5.37
CA LEU A 125 0.25 -6.90 6.52
C LEU A 125 -1.25 -7.13 6.79
N ILE A 126 -2.07 -7.14 5.74
CA ILE A 126 -3.51 -7.45 5.86
C ILE A 126 -3.70 -8.85 6.46
N LEU A 127 -2.97 -9.86 5.96
CA LEU A 127 -3.07 -11.23 6.48
C LEU A 127 -2.63 -11.32 7.95
N ALA A 128 -1.57 -10.58 8.33
CA ALA A 128 -1.13 -10.52 9.73
C ALA A 128 -2.20 -9.87 10.63
N GLU A 129 -2.83 -8.79 10.17
CA GLU A 129 -3.93 -8.12 10.89
C GLU A 129 -5.14 -9.04 11.04
N VAL A 130 -5.55 -9.74 9.97
CA VAL A 130 -6.63 -10.75 10.02
C VAL A 130 -6.29 -11.86 11.01
N TYR A 131 -5.07 -12.40 10.96
CA TYR A 131 -4.64 -13.48 11.85
C TYR A 131 -4.67 -13.05 13.32
N GLU A 132 -4.15 -11.86 13.65
CA GLU A 132 -4.16 -11.35 15.02
C GLU A 132 -5.58 -11.10 15.55
N VAL A 133 -6.47 -10.55 14.72
CA VAL A 133 -7.84 -10.20 15.14
C VAL A 133 -8.76 -11.41 15.21
N PHE A 134 -8.78 -12.26 14.18
CA PHE A 134 -9.78 -13.33 14.09
C PHE A 134 -9.33 -14.68 14.64
N ILE A 135 -8.02 -14.96 14.66
CA ILE A 135 -7.50 -16.26 15.09
C ILE A 135 -6.97 -16.19 16.52
N LYS A 136 -6.12 -15.20 16.83
CA LYS A 136 -5.63 -15.03 18.20
C LYS A 136 -6.63 -14.35 19.13
N GLY A 137 -7.52 -13.50 18.59
CA GLY A 137 -8.52 -12.79 19.38
C GLY A 137 -7.95 -11.68 20.28
N TYR A 138 -6.79 -11.11 19.91
CA TYR A 138 -6.24 -9.92 20.58
C TYR A 138 -6.98 -8.64 20.17
#